data_AF-A0A4Y3G0C2-F1
#
_entry.id   AF-A0A4Y3G0C2-F1
#
_cell.length_a   1.000
_cell.length_b   1.000
_cell.length_c   1.000
_cell.angle_alpha   90.00
_cell.angle_beta   90.00
_cell.angle_gamma   90.00
#
_symmetry.space_group_name_H-M   'P 1'
#
loop_
_entity.id
_entity.type
_entity.pdbx_description
1 polymer ?
#
loop_
_entity_poly.entity_id
_entity_poly.type
_entity_poly.pdbx_seq_one_letter_code
_entity_poly.pdbx_strand_id
1 'polypeptide(L)'
;MEHGKKKQKKVERKSSTRSEEGDAWVYACIKRYTYFFVAFAVRKWTQKTCKNIVDHLYRITELPSPDKKLDIFTDGNDDYTYVLAKYYADTCIDYEQLIKIKKKGKLVGKEKRTIYGSPRHEDFRDFGYGC
;
A
#
# COMPACT_ATOMS: atom_id res chain seq x y z
N MET A 1 -25.25 -5.54 25.92
CA MET A 1 -24.39 -5.59 24.72
C MET A 1 -24.82 -4.46 23.82
N GLU A 2 -23.98 -3.45 23.66
CA GLU A 2 -24.33 -2.22 22.93
C GLU A 2 -24.22 -2.49 21.42
N HIS A 3 -25.36 -2.44 20.72
CA HIS A 3 -25.41 -2.62 19.28
C HIS A 3 -24.83 -1.38 18.58
N GLY A 4 -23.59 -1.49 18.10
CA GLY A 4 -22.89 -0.41 17.39
C GLY A 4 -23.68 0.05 16.15
N LYS A 5 -24.13 1.30 16.16
CA LYS A 5 -24.86 1.93 15.04
C LYS A 5 -23.92 2.15 13.85
N LYS A 6 -24.36 1.77 12.64
CA LYS A 6 -23.67 2.09 11.38
C LYS A 6 -23.73 3.61 11.13
N LYS A 7 -22.58 4.30 11.21
CA LYS A 7 -22.49 5.77 11.08
C LYS A 7 -22.56 6.24 9.62
N GLN A 8 -23.05 7.46 9.41
CA GLN A 8 -23.48 8.03 8.12
C GLN A 8 -22.38 8.16 7.05
N LYS A 9 -22.81 7.94 5.80
CA LYS A 9 -22.04 8.06 4.56
C LYS A 9 -21.80 9.54 4.25
N LYS A 10 -20.79 10.16 4.89
CA LYS A 10 -20.13 11.47 4.60
C LYS A 10 -19.64 12.09 5.93
N VAL A 11 -18.55 11.59 6.48
CA VAL A 11 -17.80 12.33 7.53
C VAL A 11 -16.88 13.32 6.82
N GLU A 12 -16.89 14.57 7.25
CA GLU A 12 -15.99 15.60 6.71
C GLU A 12 -14.53 15.18 6.89
N ARG A 13 -13.70 15.40 5.87
CA ARG A 13 -12.28 14.97 5.83
C ARG A 13 -11.42 15.50 7.00
N LYS A 14 -11.90 16.50 7.75
CA LYS A 14 -11.19 17.22 8.82
C LYS A 14 -11.59 16.82 10.25
N SER A 15 -12.39 15.77 10.47
CA SER A 15 -12.71 15.36 11.85
C SER A 15 -11.47 14.82 12.56
N SER A 16 -11.25 15.26 13.80
CA SER A 16 -10.13 14.83 14.67
C SER A 16 -10.18 13.34 15.04
N THR A 17 -11.33 12.68 14.85
CA THR A 17 -11.57 11.26 15.15
C THR A 17 -11.41 10.33 13.94
N ARG A 18 -10.88 10.81 12.80
CA ARG A 18 -10.76 10.00 11.57
C ARG A 18 -9.87 8.75 11.72
N SER A 19 -8.93 8.77 12.66
CA SER A 19 -8.12 7.60 13.02
C SER A 19 -8.89 6.52 13.78
N GLU A 20 -10.13 6.81 14.21
CA GLU A 20 -10.97 5.93 15.00
C GLU A 20 -12.26 5.58 14.25
N GLU A 21 -12.85 6.52 13.51
CA GLU A 21 -14.15 6.36 12.83
C GLU A 21 -14.02 6.31 11.29
N GLY A 22 -15.01 5.74 10.57
CA GLY A 22 -15.05 5.67 9.10
C GLY A 22 -14.55 4.35 8.48
N ASP A 23 -14.18 4.36 7.19
CA ASP A 23 -13.81 3.16 6.42
C ASP A 23 -12.58 2.44 7.00
N ALA A 24 -12.56 1.11 6.86
CA ALA A 24 -11.40 0.28 7.15
C ALA A 24 -10.69 -0.09 5.84
N TRP A 25 -9.37 -0.17 5.89
CA TRP A 25 -8.52 -0.48 4.75
C TRP A 25 -7.84 -1.82 4.95
N VAL A 26 -7.74 -2.58 3.87
CA VAL A 26 -6.99 -3.84 3.83
C VAL A 26 -5.62 -3.55 3.25
N TYR A 27 -4.60 -3.79 4.05
CA TYR A 27 -3.22 -3.85 3.61
C TYR A 27 -2.91 -5.32 3.35
N ALA A 28 -2.57 -5.69 2.12
CA ALA A 28 -2.21 -7.06 1.77
C ALA A 28 -0.84 -7.08 1.09
N CYS A 29 0.02 -7.98 1.55
CA CYS A 29 1.32 -8.26 0.95
C CYS A 29 1.23 -9.61 0.25
N ILE A 30 1.38 -9.60 -1.07
CA ILE A 30 1.27 -10.78 -1.91
C ILE A 30 2.55 -10.87 -2.73
N LYS A 31 3.24 -12.02 -2.64
CA LYS A 31 4.43 -12.28 -3.46
C LYS A 31 4.02 -12.40 -4.91
N ARG A 32 4.66 -11.64 -5.79
CA ARG A 32 4.38 -11.69 -7.22
C ARG A 32 4.71 -13.06 -7.83
N TYR A 33 4.07 -13.36 -8.95
CA TYR A 33 4.12 -14.62 -9.74
C TYR A 33 3.59 -15.87 -9.05
N THR A 34 3.92 -16.06 -7.78
CA THR A 34 3.44 -17.20 -6.97
C THR A 34 2.08 -16.93 -6.34
N TYR A 35 1.66 -15.66 -6.25
CA TYR A 35 0.47 -15.22 -5.52
C TYR A 35 0.45 -15.68 -4.06
N PHE A 36 1.62 -16.01 -3.51
CA PHE A 36 1.75 -16.44 -2.14
C PHE A 36 1.37 -15.28 -1.22
N PHE A 37 0.34 -15.50 -0.41
CA PHE A 37 -0.17 -14.50 0.49
C PHE A 37 0.70 -14.45 1.74
N VAL A 38 1.47 -13.36 1.86
CA VAL A 38 2.52 -13.24 2.88
C VAL A 38 1.92 -12.73 4.19
N ALA A 39 1.15 -11.64 4.12
CA ALA A 39 0.60 -10.97 5.29
C ALA A 39 -0.57 -10.06 4.92
N PHE A 40 -1.40 -9.76 5.91
CA PHE A 40 -2.41 -8.72 5.79
C PHE A 40 -2.73 -8.05 7.12
N ALA A 41 -3.30 -6.85 7.05
CA ALA A 41 -3.92 -6.18 8.18
C ALA A 41 -5.17 -5.42 7.73
N VAL A 42 -6.20 -5.46 8.58
CA VAL A 42 -7.41 -4.64 8.43
C VAL A 42 -7.40 -3.54 9.47
N ARG A 43 -7.10 -2.32 9.04
CA ARG A 43 -6.84 -1.17 9.92
C ARG A 43 -7.17 0.14 9.21
N LYS A 44 -7.00 1.25 9.91
CA LYS A 44 -7.21 2.59 9.36
C LYS A 44 -6.06 2.97 8.45
N TRP A 45 -6.36 3.80 7.46
CA TRP A 45 -5.32 4.38 6.61
C TRP A 45 -4.52 5.41 7.41
N THR A 46 -3.39 4.97 7.96
CA THR A 46 -2.44 5.81 8.71
C THR A 46 -1.00 5.36 8.45
N GLN A 47 -0.05 6.28 8.58
CA GLN A 47 1.37 5.96 8.48
C GLN A 47 1.81 4.89 9.51
N LYS A 48 1.22 4.88 10.71
CA LYS A 48 1.48 3.85 11.74
C LYS A 48 1.08 2.46 11.25
N THR A 49 -0.10 2.33 10.63
CA THR A 49 -0.55 1.06 10.06
C THR A 49 0.33 0.60 8.92
N CYS A 50 0.69 1.51 8.00
CA CYS A 50 1.63 1.24 6.92
C CYS A 50 2.97 0.74 7.47
N LYS A 51 3.52 1.42 8.48
CA LYS A 51 4.75 1.03 9.19
C LYS A 51 4.68 -0.41 9.70
N ASN A 52 3.60 -0.79 10.38
CA ASN A 52 3.50 -2.13 10.95
C ASN A 52 3.54 -3.23 9.89
N ILE A 53 2.92 -3.00 8.73
CA ILE A 53 2.94 -3.97 7.62
C ILE A 53 4.33 -4.06 7.00
N VAL A 54 5.00 -2.93 6.77
CA VAL A 54 6.37 -2.90 6.23
C VAL A 54 7.36 -3.52 7.22
N ASP A 55 7.23 -3.25 8.53
CA ASP A 55 8.03 -3.89 9.58
C ASP A 55 7.92 -5.41 9.53
N HIS A 56 6.68 -5.90 9.37
CA HIS A 56 6.43 -7.32 9.27
C HIS A 56 7.07 -7.92 8.01
N LEU A 57 6.92 -7.27 6.86
CA LEU A 57 7.58 -7.67 5.62
C LEU A 57 9.09 -7.73 5.79
N TYR A 58 9.70 -6.67 6.34
CA TYR A 58 11.13 -6.56 6.58
C TYR A 58 11.69 -7.71 7.43
N ARG A 59 10.94 -8.17 8.44
CA ARG A 59 11.36 -9.27 9.33
C ARG A 59 11.30 -10.65 8.69
N ILE A 60 10.41 -10.85 7.71
CA ILE A 60 10.13 -12.18 7.14
C ILE A 60 10.70 -12.37 5.74
N THR A 61 11.14 -11.30 5.08
CA THR A 61 11.83 -11.35 3.80
C THR A 61 13.34 -11.38 4.00
N GLU A 62 14.05 -12.03 3.08
CA GLU A 62 15.50 -11.86 2.95
C GLU A 62 15.83 -10.38 2.73
N LEU A 63 16.87 -9.89 3.42
CA LEU A 63 17.29 -8.50 3.28
C LEU A 63 17.84 -8.26 1.87
N PRO A 64 17.34 -7.24 1.14
CA PRO A 64 17.85 -6.95 -0.18
C PRO A 64 19.23 -6.30 -0.12
N SER A 65 19.98 -6.46 -1.20
CA SER A 65 21.27 -5.80 -1.43
C SER A 65 21.23 -5.03 -2.76
N PRO A 66 22.23 -4.17 -3.04
CA PRO A 66 22.29 -3.47 -4.32
C PRO A 66 22.30 -4.40 -5.55
N ASP A 67 22.88 -5.59 -5.42
CA ASP A 67 22.95 -6.60 -6.49
C ASP A 67 21.68 -7.47 -6.56
N LYS A 68 20.94 -7.57 -5.45
CA LYS A 68 19.72 -8.37 -5.32
C LYS A 68 18.64 -7.52 -4.67
N LYS A 69 18.09 -6.61 -5.48
CA LYS A 69 17.07 -5.67 -5.04
C LYS A 69 15.73 -6.34 -4.78
N LEU A 70 14.94 -5.74 -3.90
CA LEU A 70 13.55 -6.11 -3.67
C LEU A 70 12.62 -5.21 -4.49
N ASP A 71 11.85 -5.83 -5.39
CA ASP A 71 10.84 -5.11 -6.16
C ASP A 71 9.54 -4.94 -5.32
N ILE A 72 9.09 -3.71 -5.12
CA ILE A 72 7.92 -3.37 -4.32
C ILE A 72 6.90 -2.60 -5.16
N PHE A 73 5.62 -2.93 -4.98
CA PHE A 73 4.53 -2.40 -5.77
C PHE A 73 3.33 -2.14 -4.89
N THR A 74 2.89 -0.89 -4.83
CA THR A 74 1.75 -0.49 -4.01
C THR A 74 0.71 0.23 -4.83
N ASP A 75 -0.45 0.48 -4.23
CA ASP A 75 -1.36 1.50 -4.74
C ASP A 75 -0.78 2.91 -4.52
N GLY A 76 -1.54 3.92 -4.92
CA GLY A 76 -1.17 5.33 -4.77
C GLY A 76 -1.20 5.87 -3.33
N ASN A 77 -1.03 5.02 -2.30
CA ASN A 77 -0.85 5.47 -0.93
C ASN A 77 0.58 5.99 -0.71
N ASP A 78 0.71 7.29 -0.48
CA ASP A 78 1.98 7.98 -0.30
C ASP A 78 2.71 7.62 1.01
N ASP A 79 2.01 7.13 2.03
CA ASP A 79 2.63 6.66 3.29
C ASP A 79 3.76 5.66 3.04
N TYR A 80 3.62 4.79 2.04
CA TYR A 80 4.63 3.78 1.70
C TYR A 80 5.97 4.39 1.30
N THR A 81 5.98 5.55 0.63
CA THR A 81 7.22 6.22 0.23
C THR A 81 8.07 6.55 1.47
N TYR A 82 7.44 7.14 2.48
CA TYR A 82 8.13 7.53 3.72
C TYR A 82 8.45 6.35 4.62
N VAL A 83 7.64 5.30 4.60
CA VAL A 83 7.82 4.13 5.44
C VAL A 83 8.93 3.23 4.88
N LEU A 84 8.91 2.92 3.58
CA LEU A 84 9.90 2.04 2.95
C LEU A 84 11.33 2.56 3.11
N ALA A 85 11.54 3.87 2.96
CA ALA A 85 12.83 4.52 3.16
C ALA A 85 13.41 4.38 4.59
N LYS A 86 12.60 4.00 5.59
CA LYS A 86 13.07 3.73 6.97
C LYS A 86 13.57 2.30 7.15
N TYR A 87 13.22 1.39 6.25
CA TYR A 87 13.53 -0.04 6.36
C TYR A 87 14.54 -0.50 5.32
N TYR A 88 14.55 0.12 4.15
CA TYR A 88 15.42 -0.27 3.05
C TYR A 88 16.17 0.95 2.52
N ALA A 89 17.45 0.76 2.19
CA ALA A 89 18.20 1.73 1.40
C ALA A 89 17.59 1.83 -0.01
N ASP A 90 17.57 3.03 -0.58
CA ASP A 90 17.08 3.30 -1.93
C ASP A 90 17.82 2.49 -3.00
N THR A 91 19.10 2.20 -2.80
CA THR A 91 19.91 1.35 -3.67
C THR A 91 19.50 -0.13 -3.64
N CYS A 92 18.77 -0.58 -2.63
CA CYS A 92 18.39 -1.99 -2.44
C CYS A 92 16.95 -2.29 -2.85
N ILE A 93 16.17 -1.30 -3.28
CA ILE A 93 14.78 -1.51 -3.68
C ILE A 93 14.48 -0.86 -5.02
N ASP A 94 13.56 -1.49 -5.75
CA ASP A 94 12.92 -0.89 -6.91
C ASP A 94 11.42 -0.75 -6.57
N TYR A 95 10.94 0.49 -6.44
CA TYR A 95 9.60 0.78 -5.90
C TYR A 95 8.75 1.58 -6.88
N GLU A 96 7.56 1.06 -7.22
CA GLU A 96 6.53 1.78 -7.99
C GLU A 96 5.16 1.82 -7.30
N GLN A 97 4.41 2.88 -7.59
CA GLN A 97 3.03 3.06 -7.20
C GLN A 97 2.09 3.01 -8.40
N LEU A 98 0.92 2.35 -8.25
CA LEU A 98 -0.20 2.45 -9.18
C LEU A 98 -1.18 3.51 -8.71
N ILE A 99 -1.17 4.67 -9.37
CA ILE A 99 -2.08 5.76 -9.08
C ILE A 99 -3.32 5.60 -9.95
N LYS A 100 -4.49 5.51 -9.30
CA LYS A 100 -5.79 5.43 -9.98
C LYS A 100 -6.27 6.83 -10.34
N ILE A 101 -6.41 7.14 -11.64
CA ILE A 101 -6.93 8.42 -12.12
C ILE A 101 -8.45 8.33 -12.17
N LYS A 102 -9.13 9.18 -11.38
CA LYS A 102 -10.60 9.24 -11.35
C LYS A 102 -11.12 10.57 -11.88
N LYS A 103 -12.10 10.53 -12.79
CA LYS A 103 -12.88 11.70 -13.24
C LYS A 103 -14.34 11.50 -12.88
N LYS A 104 -14.94 12.49 -12.21
CA LYS A 104 -16.34 12.42 -11.73
C LYS A 104 -16.65 11.13 -10.94
N GLY A 105 -15.69 10.69 -10.11
CA GLY A 105 -15.82 9.48 -9.29
C GLY A 105 -15.61 8.15 -10.03
N LYS A 106 -15.52 8.15 -11.37
CA LYS A 106 -15.25 6.95 -12.18
C LYS A 106 -13.76 6.81 -12.43
N LEU A 107 -13.24 5.57 -12.36
CA LEU A 107 -11.88 5.25 -12.78
C LEU A 107 -11.80 5.41 -14.30
N VAL A 108 -10.89 6.26 -14.79
CA VAL A 108 -10.71 6.54 -16.22
C VAL A 108 -9.33 6.17 -16.74
N GLY A 109 -8.41 5.83 -15.84
CA GLY A 109 -7.06 5.46 -16.19
C GLY A 109 -6.26 5.13 -14.95
N LYS A 110 -5.03 4.70 -15.18
CA LYS A 110 -4.05 4.47 -14.13
C LYS A 110 -2.69 4.94 -14.61
N GLU A 111 -1.87 5.41 -13.68
CA GLU A 111 -0.52 5.89 -13.92
C GLU A 111 0.44 5.13 -13.01
N LYS A 112 1.55 4.67 -13.58
CA LYS A 112 2.64 4.08 -12.81
C LYS A 112 3.62 5.18 -12.46
N ARG A 113 3.99 5.25 -11.19
CA ARG A 113 4.98 6.22 -10.71
C ARG A 113 6.13 5.46 -10.04
N THR A 114 7.30 5.52 -10.66
CA THR A 114 8.54 5.05 -10.04
C THR A 114 8.97 6.03 -8.96
N ILE A 115 9.26 5.52 -7.77
CA ILE A 115 9.66 6.30 -6.59
C ILE A 115 11.13 6.04 -6.25
N TYR A 116 11.55 4.77 -6.23
CA TYR A 116 12.93 4.37 -5.98
C TYR A 116 13.40 3.39 -7.05
N GLY A 117 14.70 3.45 -7.37
CA GLY A 117 15.35 2.48 -8.22
C GLY A 117 14.92 2.53 -9.70
N SER A 118 15.03 1.39 -10.37
CA SER A 118 14.72 1.21 -11.79
C SER A 118 13.95 -0.11 -12.02
N PRO A 119 12.70 -0.18 -11.54
CA PRO A 119 11.86 -1.38 -11.59
C PRO A 119 11.61 -1.84 -13.03
N ARG A 120 11.59 -3.15 -13.21
CA ARG A 120 11.28 -3.77 -14.51
C ARG A 120 9.78 -3.64 -14.80
N HIS A 121 9.44 -2.76 -15.74
CA HIS A 121 8.06 -2.36 -16.02
C HIS A 121 7.15 -3.46 -16.58
N GLU A 122 7.72 -4.53 -17.12
CA GLU A 122 7.00 -5.70 -17.67
C GLU A 122 6.17 -6.42 -16.60
N ASP A 123 6.55 -6.26 -15.33
CA ASP A 123 5.98 -7.02 -14.22
C ASP A 123 4.81 -6.32 -13.53
N PHE A 124 4.64 -5.03 -13.80
CA PHE A 124 3.56 -4.25 -13.22
C PHE A 124 2.32 -4.33 -14.12
N ARG A 125 1.69 -5.49 -14.13
CA ARG A 125 0.34 -5.63 -14.69
C ARG A 125 -0.65 -5.00 -13.72
N ASP A 126 -1.68 -4.39 -14.30
CA ASP A 126 -2.81 -3.82 -13.59
C ASP A 126 -3.19 -4.64 -12.36
N PHE A 127 -3.06 -4.08 -11.14
CA PHE A 127 -3.77 -4.60 -9.98
C PHE A 127 -5.27 -4.48 -10.30
N GLY A 128 -5.80 -5.57 -10.84
CA GLY A 128 -7.13 -5.72 -11.38
C GLY A 128 -7.66 -7.08 -10.93
N TYR A 129 -8.01 -7.16 -9.66
CA TYR A 129 -9.09 -8.05 -9.26
C TYR A 129 -10.20 -7.15 -8.72
N GLY A 130 -11.34 -7.23 -9.40
CA GLY A 130 -12.58 -6.61 -8.94
C GLY A 130 -12.96 -7.20 -7.60
N CYS A 131 -13.18 -6.31 -6.64
CA CYS A 131 -14.18 -6.40 -5.59
C CYS A 131 -14.78 -5.00 -5.47
#